data_AF-A0A7Y2AUQ2-F1
#
_entry.id   AF-A0A7Y2AUQ2-F1
#
_cell.length_a   1.000
_cell.length_b   1.000
_cell.length_c   1.000
_cell.angle_alpha   90.00
_cell.angle_beta   90.00
_cell.angle_gamma   90.00
#
_symmetry.space_group_name_H-M   'P 1'
#
loop_
_entity.id
_entity.type
_entity.pdbx_description
1 polymer ?
#
loop_
_entity_poly.entity_id
_entity_poly.type
_entity_poly.pdbx_seq_one_letter_code
_entity_poly.pdbx_strand_id
1 'polypeptide(L)' 'MESNMVGWFEIPVLDMDRAKKFYDTVFDIDIQVHNLNELLMGWFPFAENKM' A
#
# COMPACT_ATOMS: atom_id res chain seq x y z
N MET A 1 -26.18 -8.15 -3.06
CA MET A 1 -24.92 -7.95 -2.31
C MET A 1 -23.82 -8.04 -3.33
N GLU A 2 -23.24 -6.91 -3.74
CA GLU A 2 -22.12 -6.94 -4.67
C GLU A 2 -20.89 -7.47 -3.93
N SER A 3 -20.44 -8.66 -4.34
CA SER A 3 -19.21 -9.26 -3.83
C SER A 3 -18.06 -8.56 -4.51
N ASN A 4 -17.28 -7.77 -3.76
CA ASN A 4 -15.99 -7.33 -4.25
C ASN A 4 -15.08 -8.57 -4.27
N MET A 5 -14.95 -9.21 -5.43
CA MET A 5 -14.21 -10.47 -5.60
C MET A 5 -12.71 -10.33 -5.30
N VAL A 6 -12.25 -9.08 -5.19
CA VAL A 6 -10.88 -8.72 -4.85
C VAL A 6 -10.84 -8.36 -3.37
N GLY A 7 -10.22 -9.22 -2.55
CA GLY A 7 -10.01 -8.96 -1.13
C GLY A 7 -8.72 -8.22 -0.80
N TRP A 8 -7.65 -8.45 -1.57
CA TRP A 8 -6.31 -7.95 -1.29
C TRP A 8 -5.41 -8.09 -2.52
N PHE A 9 -4.47 -7.16 -2.71
CA PHE A 9 -3.40 -7.30 -3.70
C PHE A 9 -2.06 -6.91 -3.09
N GLU A 10 -1.00 -7.59 -3.54
CA GLU A 10 0.38 -7.26 -3.23
C GLU A 10 1.08 -6.82 -4.51
N ILE A 11 1.84 -5.73 -4.41
CA ILE A 11 2.60 -5.18 -5.54
C ILE A 11 4.08 -5.31 -5.18
N PRO A 12 4.81 -6.28 -5.75
CA PRO A 12 6.24 -6.41 -5.50
C PRO A 12 6.99 -5.25 -6.16
N VAL A 13 7.99 -4.73 -5.46
CA VAL A 13 8.80 -3.61 -5.91
C VAL A 13 10.27 -3.93 -5.76
N LEU A 14 11.09 -3.48 -6.71
CA LEU A 14 12.55 -3.65 -6.66
C LEU A 14 13.21 -2.67 -5.67
N ASP A 15 12.55 -1.55 -5.40
CA ASP A 15 13.04 -0.45 -4.57
C ASP A 15 11.84 0.14 -3.81
N MET A 16 11.84 -0.01 -2.48
CA MET A 16 10.74 0.42 -1.62
C MET A 16 10.68 1.93 -1.47
N ASP A 17 11.82 2.63 -1.41
CA ASP A 17 11.87 4.08 -1.24
C ASP A 17 11.33 4.79 -2.48
N ARG A 18 11.71 4.29 -3.67
CA ARG A 18 11.15 4.77 -4.94
C ARG A 18 9.66 4.51 -5.02
N ALA A 19 9.20 3.32 -4.63
CA ALA A 19 7.80 2.95 -4.69
C ALA A 19 6.95 3.82 -3.75
N LYS A 20 7.35 3.96 -2.49
CA LYS A 20 6.70 4.83 -1.51
C LYS A 20 6.59 6.25 -2.05
N LYS A 21 7.71 6.85 -2.49
CA LYS A 21 7.71 8.21 -3.03
C LYS A 21 6.73 8.39 -4.20
N PHE A 22 6.68 7.43 -5.12
CA PHE A 22 5.77 7.48 -6.27
C PHE A 22 4.31 7.45 -5.81
N TYR A 23 3.92 6.48 -4.98
CA TYR A 23 2.55 6.32 -4.55
C TYR A 23 2.08 7.46 -3.63
N ASP A 24 2.93 7.90 -2.69
CA ASP A 24 2.65 9.04 -1.83
C ASP A 24 2.38 10.31 -2.66
N THR A 25 3.22 10.56 -3.68
CA THR A 25 3.08 11.75 -4.53
C THR A 25 1.84 11.69 -5.43
N VAL A 26 1.60 10.53 -6.06
CA VAL A 26 0.52 10.39 -7.05
C VAL A 26 -0.86 10.37 -6.39
N PHE A 27 -0.96 9.75 -5.21
CA PHE A 27 -2.24 9.58 -4.52
C PHE A 27 -2.44 10.54 -3.34
N ASP A 28 -1.45 11.38 -3.02
CA ASP A 28 -1.44 12.28 -1.86
C ASP A 28 -1.72 11.51 -0.56
N ILE A 29 -0.95 10.43 -0.36
CA ILE A 29 -1.06 9.50 0.77
C ILE A 29 0.28 9.38 1.49
N ASP A 30 0.27 8.71 2.64
CA ASP A 30 1.48 8.31 3.36
C ASP A 30 1.49 6.79 3.60
N ILE A 31 2.20 6.06 2.73
CA ILE A 31 2.39 4.62 2.89
C ILE A 31 3.23 4.34 4.13
N GLN A 32 2.72 3.49 5.03
CA GLN A 32 3.45 3.06 6.23
C GLN A 32 4.34 1.87 5.88
N VAL A 33 5.65 2.03 6.06
CA VAL A 33 6.62 0.97 5.81
C VAL A 33 6.89 0.19 7.09
N HIS A 34 6.63 -1.11 7.03
CA HIS A 34 6.84 -2.05 8.11
C HIS A 34 7.98 -3.00 7.73
N ASN A 35 9.01 -3.04 8.57
CA ASN A 35 10.09 -4.00 8.46
C ASN A 35 9.77 -5.23 9.32
N LEU A 36 9.49 -6.35 8.65
CA LEU A 36 9.18 -7.66 9.21
C LEU A 36 10.38 -8.60 8.98
N ASN A 37 11.57 -8.14 9.41
CA ASN A 37 12.86 -8.82 9.26
C ASN A 37 13.29 -8.99 7.80
N GLU A 38 13.06 -10.16 7.21
CA GLU A 38 13.44 -10.47 5.83
C GLU A 38 12.48 -9.84 4.81
N LEU A 39 11.34 -9.32 5.29
CA LEU A 39 10.30 -8.75 4.46
C LEU A 39 10.08 -7.26 4.79
N LEU A 40 10.14 -6.42 3.76
CA LEU A 40 9.77 -5.02 3.85
C LEU A 40 8.41 -4.84 3.18
N MET A 41 7.41 -4.37 3.93
CA MET A 41 6.05 -4.15 3.41
C MET A 41 5.66 -2.69 3.53
N GLY A 42 5.14 -2.11 2.45
CA GLY A 42 4.47 -0.82 2.47
C GLY A 42 2.96 -1.02 2.51
N TRP A 43 2.29 -0.54 3.56
CA TRP A 43 0.83 -0.59 3.67
C TRP A 43 0.22 0.72 3.22
N PHE A 44 -0.68 0.63 2.26
CA PHE A 44 -1.55 1.74 1.90
C PHE A 44 -2.39 2.12 3.12
N PRO A 45 -2.66 3.42 3.33
CA PRO A 45 -3.50 3.84 4.44
C PRO A 45 -4.88 3.21 4.31
N PHE A 46 -5.31 2.54 5.37
CA PHE A 46 -6.65 1.99 5.46
C PHE A 46 -7.64 3.13 5.70
N ALA A 47 -8.42 3.48 4.68
CA ALA A 47 -9.52 4.43 4.83
C ALA A 47 -10.82 3.66 5.10
N GLU A 48 -11.16 3.53 6.38
CA GLU A 48 -12.44 2.94 6.81
C GLU A 48 -13.66 3.80 6.39
N ASN A 49 -13.41 5.08 6.04
CA ASN A 49 -14.40 6.06 5.61
C ASN A 49 -14.06 6.70 4.24
N LYS A 50 -13.90 5.91 3.19
CA LYS A 50 -14.26 6.42 1.85
C LYS A 50 -15.79 6.38 1.75
N MET A 51 -16.42 7.45 2.24
CA MET A 51 -17.82 7.79 1.98
C MET A 51 -18.03 8.05 0.49
#